data_AF-A0A4Z1ABZ4-F1
#
_entry.id   AF-A0A4Z1ABZ4-F1
#
_cell.length_a   1.000
_cell.length_b   1.000
_cell.length_c   1.000
_cell.angle_alpha   90.00
_cell.angle_beta   90.00
_cell.angle_gamma   90.00
#
_symmetry.space_group_name_H-M   'P 1'
#
loop_
_entity.id
_entity.type
_entity.pdbx_description
1 polymer ?
#
loop_
_entity_poly.entity_id
_entity_poly.type
_entity_poly.pdbx_seq_one_letter_code
_entity_poly.pdbx_strand_id
1 'polypeptide(L)'
;MSKVFRFFFLLFFLSYPLSLTASEKSADELLNSFLEWSGHPVLAEERIVRSLSEKYITELKKDSEQSLELFLKTDLKPGKNRKPGLDKLKKDLQSLERFEGVQIQFSGKEWETLFYEKGNFPDSYYEFETGTVSIRYIFRNLPYRPLPNWGELKLQGSFLLFSESGALLLYKTTPDFPIQDLDIREVRTFFEENKKSGRNVKIFSENKTELFYFPNHNIAPFYILLLSKILLVFFSFIIFILYAGRFWKFLLEQTRRSHKAEISFLADKEKAEKGFLSD
;
A
#
# COMPACT_ATOMS: atom_id res chain seq x y z
N MET A 1 -27.48 -29.44 -11.50
CA MET A 1 -26.27 -28.73 -11.95
C MET A 1 -25.12 -29.72 -12.07
N SER A 2 -24.43 -29.76 -13.21
CA SER A 2 -23.25 -30.62 -13.42
C SER A 2 -22.16 -30.31 -12.38
N LYS A 3 -21.47 -31.34 -11.85
CA LYS A 3 -20.34 -31.19 -10.92
C LYS A 3 -19.26 -30.25 -11.48
N VAL A 4 -19.08 -30.28 -12.80
CA VAL A 4 -18.14 -29.42 -13.54
C VAL A 4 -18.57 -27.95 -13.46
N PHE A 5 -19.87 -27.67 -13.59
CA PHE A 5 -20.38 -26.29 -13.49
C PHE A 5 -20.22 -25.72 -12.09
N ARG A 6 -20.50 -26.53 -11.06
CA ARG A 6 -20.24 -26.14 -9.67
C ARG A 6 -18.76 -25.87 -9.42
N PHE A 7 -17.87 -26.65 -10.02
CA PHE A 7 -16.42 -26.49 -9.87
C PHE A 7 -15.91 -25.18 -10.51
N PHE A 8 -16.30 -24.86 -11.74
CA PHE A 8 -15.92 -23.59 -12.38
C PHE A 8 -16.55 -22.36 -11.71
N PHE A 9 -17.80 -22.47 -11.25
CA PHE A 9 -18.45 -21.42 -10.49
C PHE A 9 -17.74 -21.19 -9.15
N LEU A 10 -17.39 -22.24 -8.41
CA LEU A 10 -16.59 -22.14 -7.18
C LEU A 10 -15.21 -21.53 -7.43
N LEU A 11 -14.50 -21.93 -8.49
CA LEU A 11 -13.20 -21.37 -8.86
C LEU A 11 -13.26 -19.87 -9.12
N PHE A 12 -14.32 -19.40 -9.81
CA PHE A 12 -14.52 -17.97 -10.06
C PHE A 12 -14.70 -17.19 -8.75
N PHE A 13 -15.51 -17.70 -7.81
CA PHE A 13 -15.71 -17.09 -6.50
C PHE A 13 -14.51 -17.24 -5.54
N LEU A 14 -13.68 -18.28 -5.69
CA LEU A 14 -12.43 -18.45 -4.93
C LEU A 14 -11.36 -17.43 -5.35
N SER A 15 -11.33 -17.06 -6.63
CA SER A 15 -10.38 -16.06 -7.17
C SER A 15 -10.83 -14.61 -6.95
N TYR A 16 -12.11 -14.39 -6.69
CA TYR A 16 -12.65 -13.06 -6.39
C TYR A 16 -12.44 -12.74 -4.91
N PRO A 17 -11.66 -11.70 -4.55
CA PRO A 17 -11.43 -11.39 -3.15
C PRO A 17 -12.71 -10.81 -2.55
N LEU A 18 -13.45 -11.65 -1.81
CA LEU A 18 -14.60 -11.22 -1.00
C LEU A 18 -14.23 -10.07 -0.03
N SER A 19 -12.94 -9.92 0.30
CA SER A 19 -12.38 -8.83 1.10
C SER A 19 -12.42 -7.45 0.41
N LEU A 20 -12.56 -7.38 -0.92
CA LEU A 20 -12.70 -6.11 -1.64
C LEU A 20 -14.05 -5.42 -1.34
N THR A 21 -15.07 -6.20 -1.00
CA THR A 21 -16.46 -5.74 -0.81
C THR A 21 -16.90 -5.65 0.66
N ALA A 22 -16.00 -5.90 1.63
CA ALA A 22 -16.36 -6.10 3.03
C ALA A 22 -16.27 -4.85 3.93
N SER A 23 -16.14 -3.64 3.36
CA SER A 23 -15.98 -2.40 4.13
C SER A 23 -16.74 -1.26 3.48
N GLU A 24 -17.20 -0.29 4.28
CA GLU A 24 -17.86 0.98 3.90
C GLU A 24 -16.93 1.89 3.05
N LYS A 25 -16.41 1.35 1.96
CA LYS A 25 -15.50 2.04 1.05
C LYS A 25 -16.30 2.85 0.05
N SER A 26 -15.82 4.05 -0.26
CA SER A 26 -16.37 4.85 -1.34
C SER A 26 -16.22 4.14 -2.70
N ALA A 27 -17.03 4.52 -3.70
CA ALA A 27 -16.95 3.91 -5.03
C ALA A 27 -15.54 4.01 -5.65
N ASP A 28 -14.84 5.12 -5.39
CA ASP A 28 -13.47 5.34 -5.85
C ASP A 28 -12.46 4.41 -5.15
N GLU A 29 -12.63 4.16 -3.84
CA GLU A 29 -11.78 3.23 -3.10
C GLU A 29 -11.99 1.78 -3.53
N LEU A 30 -13.23 1.39 -3.87
CA LEU A 30 -13.52 0.07 -4.42
C LEU A 30 -12.84 -0.11 -5.78
N LEU A 31 -12.94 0.89 -6.65
CA LEU A 31 -12.31 0.87 -7.97
C LEU A 31 -10.79 0.83 -7.86
N ASN A 32 -10.20 1.66 -7.00
CA ASN A 32 -8.76 1.64 -6.73
C ASN A 32 -8.30 0.30 -6.16
N SER A 33 -9.06 -0.29 -5.23
CA SER A 33 -8.74 -1.61 -4.67
C SER A 33 -8.82 -2.71 -5.74
N PHE A 34 -9.80 -2.64 -6.66
CA PHE A 34 -9.91 -3.56 -7.80
C PHE A 34 -8.76 -3.38 -8.79
N LEU A 35 -8.42 -2.13 -9.13
CA LEU A 35 -7.30 -1.82 -10.03
C LEU A 35 -5.98 -2.31 -9.44
N GLU A 36 -5.75 -2.06 -8.15
CA GLU A 36 -4.59 -2.57 -7.42
C GLU A 36 -4.52 -4.10 -7.48
N TRP A 37 -5.62 -4.80 -7.17
CA TRP A 37 -5.70 -6.25 -7.28
C TRP A 37 -5.42 -6.77 -8.70
N SER A 38 -5.91 -6.05 -9.71
CA SER A 38 -5.68 -6.40 -11.11
C SER A 38 -4.24 -6.12 -11.58
N GLY A 39 -3.40 -5.53 -10.72
CA GLY A 39 -1.99 -5.25 -10.97
C GLY A 39 -1.72 -3.86 -11.53
N HIS A 40 -2.53 -2.85 -11.18
CA HIS A 40 -2.30 -1.48 -11.64
C HIS A 40 -0.95 -0.96 -11.15
N PRO A 41 0.00 -0.63 -12.05
CA PRO A 41 1.40 -0.44 -11.69
C PRO A 41 1.62 0.75 -10.75
N VAL A 42 0.90 1.87 -10.99
CA VAL A 42 1.01 3.06 -10.14
C VAL A 42 0.50 2.80 -8.72
N LEU A 43 -0.63 2.11 -8.55
CA LEU A 43 -1.25 1.85 -7.24
C LEU A 43 -0.45 0.80 -6.46
N ALA A 44 0.06 -0.22 -7.16
CA ALA A 44 0.95 -1.20 -6.56
C ALA A 44 2.24 -0.54 -6.03
N GLU A 45 2.85 0.33 -6.83
CA GLU A 45 4.04 1.07 -6.41
C GLU A 45 3.74 2.06 -5.29
N GLU A 46 2.63 2.79 -5.36
CA GLU A 46 2.15 3.69 -4.30
C GLU A 46 2.06 2.97 -2.95
N ARG A 47 1.43 1.79 -2.92
CA ARG A 47 1.34 0.97 -1.69
C ARG A 47 2.71 0.57 -1.16
N ILE A 48 3.63 0.19 -2.05
CA ILE A 48 4.99 -0.19 -1.66
C ILE A 48 5.73 1.00 -1.07
N VAL A 49 5.70 2.16 -1.75
CA VAL A 49 6.37 3.38 -1.30
C VAL A 49 5.79 3.84 0.03
N ARG A 50 4.46 3.81 0.20
CA ARG A 50 3.79 4.14 1.46
C ARG A 50 4.24 3.22 2.59
N SER A 51 4.13 1.89 2.41
CA SER A 51 4.53 0.91 3.42
C SER A 51 6.01 1.03 3.80
N LEU A 52 6.86 1.32 2.81
CA LEU A 52 8.29 1.52 3.03
C LEU A 52 8.57 2.80 3.81
N SER A 53 7.86 3.89 3.50
CA SER A 53 8.01 5.18 4.17
C SER A 53 7.55 5.09 5.63
N GLU A 54 6.41 4.45 5.88
CA GLU A 54 5.91 4.19 7.24
C GLU A 54 6.91 3.39 8.06
N LYS A 55 7.39 2.25 7.54
CA LYS A 55 8.39 1.42 8.21
C LYS A 55 9.67 2.19 8.51
N TYR A 56 10.18 2.93 7.52
CA TYR A 56 11.39 3.71 7.65
C TYR A 56 11.27 4.79 8.73
N ILE A 57 10.15 5.54 8.77
CA ILE A 57 9.92 6.56 9.79
C ILE A 57 9.85 5.92 11.18
N THR A 58 9.15 4.79 11.32
CA THR A 58 9.04 4.09 12.61
C THR A 58 10.41 3.64 13.10
N GLU A 59 11.23 3.05 12.23
CA GLU A 59 12.61 2.66 12.56
C GLU A 59 13.48 3.87 12.89
N LEU A 60 13.44 4.92 12.06
CA LEU A 60 14.21 6.14 12.27
C LEU A 60 13.88 6.82 13.60
N LYS A 61 12.59 6.92 13.96
CA LYS A 61 12.15 7.46 15.26
C LYS A 61 12.66 6.60 16.40
N LYS A 62 12.44 5.28 16.33
CA LYS A 62 12.88 4.35 17.36
C LYS A 62 14.39 4.42 17.60
N ASP A 63 15.19 4.40 16.54
CA ASP A 63 16.65 4.48 16.63
C ASP A 63 17.11 5.84 17.18
N SER A 64 16.40 6.91 16.83
CA SER A 64 16.69 8.27 17.29
C SER A 64 16.34 8.46 18.76
N GLU A 65 15.17 8.02 19.18
CA GLU A 65 14.70 8.09 20.57
C GLU A 65 15.54 7.21 21.49
N GLN A 66 15.92 6.00 21.05
CA GLN A 66 16.86 5.14 21.79
C GLN A 66 18.24 5.79 21.94
N SER A 67 18.75 6.41 20.86
CA SER A 67 20.03 7.12 20.93
C SER A 67 19.94 8.27 21.93
N LEU A 68 18.91 9.10 21.85
CA LEU A 68 18.67 10.22 22.77
C LEU A 68 18.53 9.73 24.21
N GLU A 69 17.78 8.67 24.48
CA GLU A 69 17.62 8.10 25.81
C GLU A 69 18.96 7.61 26.40
N LEU A 70 19.82 6.98 25.59
CA LEU A 70 21.15 6.54 26.01
C LEU A 70 22.04 7.72 26.42
N PHE A 71 22.06 8.80 25.63
CA PHE A 71 22.83 10.01 25.97
C PHE A 71 22.33 10.66 27.25
N LEU A 72 21.01 10.74 27.46
CA LEU A 72 20.42 11.29 28.67
C LEU A 72 20.78 10.45 29.91
N LYS A 73 20.70 9.11 29.84
CA LYS A 73 21.11 8.22 30.94
C LYS A 73 22.60 8.34 31.27
N THR A 74 23.43 8.61 30.26
CA THR A 74 24.88 8.66 30.41
C THR A 74 25.35 10.00 30.99
N ASP A 75 24.81 11.11 30.47
CA ASP A 75 25.32 12.46 30.74
C ASP A 75 24.47 13.27 31.75
N LEU A 76 23.20 12.91 31.96
CA LEU A 76 22.31 13.57 32.92
C LEU A 76 21.96 12.63 34.08
N LYS A 77 22.93 12.36 34.95
CA LYS A 77 22.64 11.73 36.25
C LYS A 77 22.01 12.76 37.22
N PRO A 78 20.92 12.42 37.93
CA PRO A 78 20.34 13.29 38.94
C PRO A 78 21.35 13.49 40.08
N GLY A 79 21.93 14.69 40.19
CA GLY A 79 22.75 15.11 41.35
C GLY A 79 24.14 15.69 41.06
N LYS A 80 24.65 15.68 39.82
CA LYS A 80 25.94 16.33 39.47
C LYS A 80 25.75 17.62 38.66
N ASN A 81 26.75 18.51 38.75
CA ASN A 81 26.82 19.82 38.07
C ASN A 81 26.25 19.77 36.65
N ARG A 82 25.05 20.34 36.46
CA ARG A 82 24.23 20.22 35.25
C ARG A 82 24.87 20.87 34.01
N LYS A 83 25.58 21.99 34.19
CA LYS A 83 26.19 22.77 33.09
C LYS A 83 27.21 21.97 32.26
N PRO A 84 28.27 21.35 32.85
CA PRO A 84 29.23 20.58 32.07
C PRO A 84 28.63 19.31 31.43
N GLY A 85 27.59 18.72 32.03
CA GLY A 85 26.87 17.58 31.44
C GLY A 85 26.05 17.98 30.20
N LEU A 86 25.42 19.16 30.22
CA LEU A 86 24.68 19.72 29.09
C LEU A 86 25.60 20.12 27.93
N ASP A 87 26.77 20.69 28.21
CA ASP A 87 27.75 21.04 27.16
C ASP A 87 28.31 19.80 26.47
N LYS A 88 28.52 18.72 27.23
CA LYS A 88 28.95 17.42 26.69
C LYS A 88 27.83 16.78 25.86
N LEU A 89 26.61 16.73 26.41
CA LEU A 89 25.42 16.24 25.70
C LEU A 89 25.20 16.99 24.39
N LYS A 90 25.37 18.32 24.39
CA LYS A 90 25.25 19.15 23.18
C LYS A 90 26.24 18.70 22.11
N LYS A 91 27.52 18.49 22.47
CA LYS A 91 28.54 18.03 21.52
C LYS A 91 28.24 16.62 21.01
N ASP A 92 27.83 15.72 21.89
CA ASP A 92 27.52 14.35 21.54
C ASP A 92 26.28 14.28 20.62
N LEU A 93 25.26 15.10 20.86
CA LEU A 93 24.09 15.20 19.98
C LEU A 93 24.39 15.91 18.65
N GLN A 94 25.25 16.93 18.65
CA GLN A 94 25.72 17.56 17.41
C GLN A 94 26.54 16.59 16.55
N SER A 95 27.20 15.60 17.15
CA SER A 95 27.89 14.53 16.42
C SER A 95 26.91 13.58 15.70
N LEU A 96 25.66 13.50 16.17
CA LEU A 96 24.61 12.78 15.48
C LEU A 96 24.07 13.67 14.36
N GLU A 97 24.66 13.55 13.17
CA GLU A 97 24.28 14.29 11.95
C GLU A 97 22.80 14.15 11.51
N ARG A 98 21.98 13.45 12.30
CA ARG A 98 20.55 13.21 12.06
C ARG A 98 19.64 14.32 12.62
N PHE A 99 20.09 15.09 13.61
CA PHE A 99 19.25 16.09 14.28
C PHE A 99 19.64 17.51 13.84
N GLU A 100 18.64 18.33 13.57
CA GLU A 100 18.82 19.76 13.32
C GLU A 100 18.70 20.59 14.60
N GLY A 101 17.84 20.14 15.53
CA GLY A 101 17.72 20.74 16.83
C GLY A 101 17.05 19.84 17.85
N VAL A 102 17.38 20.07 19.12
CA VAL A 102 16.83 19.35 20.28
C VAL A 102 16.53 20.33 21.41
N GLN A 103 15.34 20.23 22.00
CA GLN A 103 14.98 20.84 23.28
C GLN A 103 14.68 19.77 24.32
N ILE A 104 14.93 20.10 25.57
CA ILE A 104 14.60 19.24 26.71
C ILE A 104 13.80 20.03 27.74
N GLN A 105 12.90 19.34 28.42
CA GLN A 105 12.15 19.86 29.55
C GLN A 105 12.28 18.88 30.70
N PHE A 106 12.75 19.38 31.85
CA PHE A 106 12.68 18.62 33.09
C PHE A 106 11.33 18.87 33.77
N SER A 107 10.83 17.88 34.51
CA SER A 107 9.59 18.02 35.28
C SER A 107 9.54 19.33 36.08
N GLY A 108 8.54 20.18 35.80
CA GLY A 108 8.32 21.46 36.47
C GLY A 108 9.22 22.62 36.02
N LYS A 109 9.96 22.50 34.91
CA LYS A 109 10.78 23.56 34.33
C LYS A 109 10.31 23.99 32.95
N GLU A 110 10.79 25.14 32.48
CA GLU A 110 10.62 25.58 31.09
C GLU A 110 11.48 24.76 30.12
N TRP A 111 11.12 24.81 28.83
CA TRP A 111 11.88 24.17 27.76
C TRP A 111 13.25 24.83 27.58
N GLU A 112 14.30 24.01 27.58
CA GLU A 112 15.68 24.43 27.36
C GLU A 112 16.18 23.90 26.01
N THR A 113 16.54 24.79 25.10
CA THR A 113 17.11 24.43 23.79
C THR A 113 18.57 24.01 23.95
N LEU A 114 18.88 22.75 23.63
CA LEU A 114 20.26 22.25 23.66
C LEU A 114 21.06 22.79 22.47
N PHE A 115 20.49 22.67 21.28
CA PHE A 115 21.01 23.27 20.06
C PHE A 115 19.89 23.42 19.03
N TYR A 116 19.93 24.54 18.32
CA TYR A 116 19.18 24.82 17.11
C TYR A 116 19.74 26.15 16.57
N GLU A 117 20.23 26.17 15.33
CA GLU A 117 20.98 27.33 14.82
C GLU A 117 20.10 28.40 14.17
N LYS A 118 18.85 28.07 13.84
CA LYS A 118 17.95 28.93 13.04
C LYS A 118 17.01 29.81 13.89
N GLY A 119 17.38 30.11 15.13
CA GLY A 119 16.63 31.00 16.02
C GLY A 119 15.63 30.28 16.93
N ASN A 120 14.34 30.62 16.85
CA ASN A 120 13.30 30.01 17.68
C ASN A 120 13.00 28.59 17.19
N PHE A 121 12.83 27.66 18.14
CA PHE A 121 12.47 26.28 17.83
C PHE A 121 11.10 26.24 17.11
N PRO A 122 10.99 25.55 15.96
CA PRO A 122 9.78 25.55 15.15
C PRO A 122 8.63 24.80 15.82
N ASP A 123 7.40 25.09 15.40
CA ASP A 123 6.18 24.46 15.91
C ASP A 123 6.00 23.01 15.44
N SER A 124 6.65 22.62 14.34
CA SER A 124 6.69 21.23 13.87
C SER A 124 7.92 20.49 14.43
N TYR A 125 7.67 19.62 15.39
CA TYR A 125 8.69 18.82 16.08
C TYR A 125 8.17 17.43 16.43
N TYR A 126 9.09 16.51 16.66
CA TYR A 126 8.80 15.24 17.31
C TYR A 126 9.00 15.37 18.81
N GLU A 127 8.14 14.73 19.60
CA GLU A 127 8.19 14.79 21.06
C GLU A 127 8.07 13.38 21.63
N PHE A 128 8.89 13.07 22.63
CA PHE A 128 8.79 11.84 23.42
C PHE A 128 9.19 12.11 24.86
N GLU A 129 8.66 11.30 25.77
CA GLU A 129 8.88 11.43 27.20
C GLU A 129 9.73 10.28 27.73
N THR A 130 10.69 10.62 28.59
CA THR A 130 11.60 9.67 29.25
C THR A 130 11.55 9.90 30.75
N GLY A 131 10.49 9.42 31.40
CA GLY A 131 10.30 9.43 32.86
C GLY A 131 10.37 10.82 33.52
N THR A 132 11.57 11.37 33.67
CA THR A 132 11.84 12.68 34.29
C THR A 132 12.09 13.81 33.29
N VAL A 133 12.19 13.52 31.98
CA VAL A 133 12.51 14.50 30.94
C VAL A 133 11.62 14.32 29.71
N SER A 134 11.02 15.40 29.21
CA SER A 134 10.37 15.46 27.91
C SER A 134 11.33 16.06 26.88
N ILE A 135 11.36 15.53 25.67
CA ILE A 135 12.36 15.91 24.65
C ILE A 135 11.63 16.23 23.35
N ARG A 136 11.97 17.38 22.77
CA ARG A 136 11.55 17.76 21.43
C ARG A 136 12.73 17.71 20.49
N TYR A 137 12.55 17.18 19.29
CA TYR A 137 13.62 17.09 18.31
C TYR A 137 13.10 17.30 16.88
N ILE A 138 14.02 17.74 16.02
CA ILE A 138 13.79 17.97 14.60
C ILE A 138 14.89 17.24 13.83
N PHE A 139 14.50 16.56 12.76
CA PHE A 139 15.47 15.93 11.87
C PHE A 139 16.16 16.95 11.00
N ARG A 140 17.44 16.73 10.72
CA ARG A 140 18.17 17.42 9.67
C ARG A 140 17.92 16.74 8.33
N ASN A 141 18.16 17.44 7.23
CA ASN A 141 18.31 16.83 5.91
C ASN A 141 19.30 15.67 5.99
N LEU A 142 18.80 14.46 5.78
CA LEU A 142 19.62 13.26 5.77
C LEU A 142 20.21 13.09 4.37
N PRO A 143 21.54 12.83 4.25
CA PRO A 143 22.12 12.46 2.98
C PRO A 143 21.49 11.16 2.47
N TYR A 144 21.54 10.96 1.15
CA TYR A 144 20.98 9.79 0.47
C TYR A 144 21.35 8.49 1.19
N ARG A 145 20.32 7.74 1.61
CA ARG A 145 20.47 6.46 2.29
C ARG A 145 19.74 5.38 1.49
N PRO A 146 20.45 4.63 0.64
CA PRO A 146 19.82 3.54 -0.09
C PRO A 146 19.40 2.46 0.92
N LEU A 147 18.12 2.08 0.92
CA LEU A 147 17.67 0.97 1.76
C LEU A 147 18.13 -0.36 1.16
N PRO A 148 18.40 -1.39 1.99
CA PRO A 148 18.96 -2.67 1.53
C PRO A 148 18.18 -3.31 0.37
N ASN A 149 16.86 -3.10 0.33
CA ASN A 149 15.97 -3.77 -0.62
C ASN A 149 15.63 -2.90 -1.85
N TRP A 150 16.28 -1.74 -2.05
CA TRP A 150 15.92 -0.84 -3.16
C TRP A 150 16.01 -1.48 -4.55
N GLY A 151 17.00 -2.33 -4.79
CA GLY A 151 17.16 -3.04 -6.06
C GLY A 151 16.04 -4.07 -6.31
N GLU A 152 15.50 -4.66 -5.24
CA GLU A 152 14.44 -5.66 -5.32
C GLU A 152 13.06 -5.04 -5.60
N LEU A 153 12.83 -3.82 -5.09
CA LEU A 153 11.54 -3.15 -5.18
C LEU A 153 11.17 -2.68 -6.59
N LYS A 154 12.14 -2.63 -7.53
CA LYS A 154 11.95 -2.26 -8.95
C LYS A 154 11.06 -1.02 -9.18
N LEU A 155 11.08 -0.07 -8.25
CA LEU A 155 10.28 1.16 -8.31
C LEU A 155 10.71 2.00 -9.52
N GLN A 156 9.77 2.38 -10.38
CA GLN A 156 10.02 3.19 -11.57
C GLN A 156 9.79 4.69 -11.32
N GLY A 157 8.91 5.03 -10.38
CA GLY A 157 8.61 6.39 -10.00
C GLY A 157 9.70 7.02 -9.12
N SER A 158 9.60 8.34 -8.99
CA SER A 158 10.38 9.11 -8.02
C SER A 158 9.52 9.39 -6.79
N PHE A 159 10.13 9.32 -5.61
CA PHE A 159 9.47 9.74 -4.38
C PHE A 159 10.43 10.48 -3.46
N LEU A 160 9.89 11.42 -2.70
CA LEU A 160 10.62 12.20 -1.72
C LEU A 160 9.80 12.28 -0.44
N LEU A 161 10.41 11.92 0.68
CA LEU A 161 9.84 11.92 2.00
C LEU A 161 10.48 13.03 2.82
N PHE A 162 9.68 13.98 3.25
CA PHE A 162 10.08 15.08 4.11
C PHE A 162 9.47 14.96 5.49
N SER A 163 10.15 15.49 6.50
CA SER A 163 9.48 15.89 7.74
C SER A 163 8.64 17.14 7.48
N GLU A 164 7.63 17.37 8.31
CA GLU A 164 6.82 18.58 8.29
C GLU A 164 7.66 19.86 8.54
N SER A 165 8.80 19.72 9.24
CA SER A 165 9.80 20.80 9.38
C SER A 165 10.59 21.10 8.09
N GLY A 166 10.37 20.34 7.02
CA GLY A 166 11.01 20.52 5.72
C GLY A 166 12.27 19.71 5.50
N ALA A 167 12.64 18.81 6.42
CA ALA A 167 13.86 18.04 6.31
C ALA A 167 13.69 16.82 5.40
N LEU A 168 14.59 16.64 4.44
CA LEU A 168 14.56 15.47 3.55
C LEU A 168 15.02 14.23 4.33
N LEU A 169 14.12 13.24 4.50
CA LEU A 169 14.37 12.03 5.31
C LEU A 169 14.76 10.83 4.45
N LEU A 170 14.12 10.70 3.29
CA LEU A 170 14.34 9.60 2.34
C LEU A 170 13.91 10.05 0.96
N TYR A 171 14.65 9.65 -0.07
CA TYR A 171 14.20 9.89 -1.44
C TYR A 171 14.71 8.82 -2.38
N LYS A 172 14.00 8.60 -3.47
CA LYS A 172 14.49 7.90 -4.65
C LYS A 172 14.08 8.72 -5.86
N THR A 173 15.04 9.16 -6.66
CA THR A 173 14.78 9.88 -7.90
C THR A 173 15.22 9.05 -9.10
N THR A 174 14.54 9.22 -10.23
CA THR A 174 15.02 8.74 -11.52
C THR A 174 16.12 9.67 -12.05
N PRO A 175 17.02 9.17 -12.93
CA PRO A 175 18.09 10.00 -13.51
C PRO A 175 17.58 11.28 -14.19
N ASP A 176 16.37 11.22 -14.78
CA ASP A 176 15.75 12.34 -15.49
C ASP A 176 14.86 13.23 -14.58
N PHE A 177 14.96 13.10 -13.25
CA PHE A 177 14.16 13.92 -12.34
C PHE A 177 14.63 15.39 -12.38
N PRO A 178 13.73 16.36 -12.60
CA PRO A 178 14.12 17.73 -12.96
C PRO A 178 14.63 18.58 -11.79
N ILE A 179 14.37 18.17 -10.54
CA ILE A 179 14.76 18.92 -9.35
C ILE A 179 16.11 18.41 -8.85
N GLN A 180 17.10 19.31 -8.75
CA GLN A 180 18.45 18.97 -8.30
C GLN A 180 18.66 19.23 -6.81
N ASP A 181 18.16 20.36 -6.29
CA ASP A 181 18.44 20.79 -4.91
C ASP A 181 17.53 20.11 -3.86
N LEU A 182 16.57 19.28 -4.30
CA LEU A 182 15.64 18.48 -3.50
C LEU A 182 15.02 19.23 -2.30
N ASP A 183 14.92 20.56 -2.39
CA ASP A 183 14.29 21.40 -1.37
C ASP A 183 12.78 21.16 -1.40
N ILE A 184 12.18 21.02 -0.21
CA ILE A 184 10.74 20.87 -0.06
C ILE A 184 9.95 21.98 -0.77
N ARG A 185 10.48 23.22 -0.82
CA ARG A 185 9.80 24.34 -1.50
C ARG A 185 9.70 24.11 -2.99
N GLU A 186 10.81 23.75 -3.62
CA GLU A 186 10.87 23.45 -5.05
C GLU A 186 10.01 22.23 -5.39
N VAL A 187 10.08 21.19 -4.55
CA VAL A 187 9.29 19.96 -4.72
C VAL A 187 7.79 20.24 -4.59
N ARG A 188 7.37 21.09 -3.64
CA ARG A 188 5.97 21.53 -3.53
C ARG A 188 5.52 22.32 -4.75
N THR A 189 6.32 23.29 -5.22
CA THR A 189 6.01 24.05 -6.44
C THR A 189 5.87 23.13 -7.65
N PHE A 190 6.84 22.23 -7.85
CA PHE A 190 6.80 21.25 -8.93
C PHE A 190 5.60 20.31 -8.81
N PHE A 191 5.27 19.85 -7.60
CA PHE A 191 4.08 19.04 -7.36
C PHE A 191 2.80 19.77 -7.76
N GLU A 192 2.64 21.03 -7.37
CA GLU A 192 1.49 21.85 -7.75
C GLU A 192 1.39 22.08 -9.26
N GLU A 193 2.52 22.32 -9.94
CA GLU A 193 2.56 22.47 -11.40
C GLU A 193 2.13 21.19 -12.12
N ASN A 194 2.64 20.03 -11.68
CA ASN A 194 2.23 18.74 -12.24
C ASN A 194 0.75 18.46 -11.99
N LYS A 195 0.25 18.76 -10.78
CA LYS A 195 -1.16 18.62 -10.44
C LYS A 195 -2.06 19.52 -11.31
N LYS A 196 -1.69 20.78 -11.51
CA LYS A 196 -2.40 21.72 -12.41
C LYS A 196 -2.38 21.25 -13.87
N SER A 197 -1.30 20.63 -14.29
CA SER A 197 -1.14 20.06 -15.63
C SER A 197 -1.89 18.74 -15.84
N GLY A 198 -2.67 18.28 -14.85
CA GLY A 198 -3.43 17.03 -14.92
C GLY A 198 -2.57 15.77 -14.86
N ARG A 199 -1.28 15.89 -14.46
CA ARG A 199 -0.43 14.72 -14.25
C ARG A 199 -0.80 14.03 -12.95
N ASN A 200 -0.69 12.70 -12.94
CA ASN A 200 -1.04 11.88 -11.80
C ASN A 200 0.07 11.95 -10.75
N VAL A 201 0.02 12.94 -9.86
CA VAL A 201 0.94 13.08 -8.72
C VAL A 201 0.19 12.88 -7.42
N LYS A 202 0.84 12.26 -6.42
CA LYS A 202 0.23 11.94 -5.13
C LYS A 202 1.05 12.53 -3.99
N ILE A 203 0.33 13.04 -2.98
CA ILE A 203 0.93 13.49 -1.72
C ILE A 203 0.24 12.74 -0.58
N PHE A 204 1.05 12.20 0.33
CA PHE A 204 0.58 11.58 1.57
C PHE A 204 1.14 12.37 2.74
N SER A 205 0.28 12.87 3.60
CA SER A 205 0.67 13.55 4.83
C SER A 205 0.22 12.70 6.00
N GLU A 206 1.16 12.12 6.73
CA GLU A 206 0.90 11.26 7.87
C GLU A 206 2.03 11.41 8.91
N ASN A 207 1.69 11.39 10.20
CA ASN A 207 2.65 11.36 11.31
C ASN A 207 3.75 12.45 11.29
N LYS A 208 3.40 13.69 10.90
CA LYS A 208 4.32 14.84 10.74
C LYS A 208 5.36 14.65 9.63
N THR A 209 5.00 13.89 8.59
CA THR A 209 5.80 13.70 7.38
C THR A 209 4.97 13.90 6.13
N GLU A 210 5.62 14.37 5.07
CA GLU A 210 5.04 14.56 3.73
C GLU A 210 5.78 13.72 2.71
N LEU A 211 5.07 12.79 2.08
CA LEU A 211 5.56 11.94 1.00
C LEU A 211 5.03 12.46 -0.33
N PHE A 212 5.92 12.95 -1.18
CA PHE A 212 5.64 13.30 -2.57
C PHE A 212 5.96 12.12 -3.47
N TYR A 213 5.00 11.67 -4.27
CA TYR A 213 5.18 10.57 -5.21
C TYR A 213 4.86 11.01 -6.65
N PHE A 214 5.83 10.76 -7.53
CA PHE A 214 5.84 11.09 -8.95
C PHE A 214 5.95 9.78 -9.75
N PRO A 215 4.83 9.19 -10.18
CA PRO A 215 4.85 7.95 -10.94
C PRO A 215 5.43 8.18 -12.34
N ASN A 216 6.19 7.18 -12.83
CA ASN A 216 6.79 7.20 -14.17
C ASN A 216 6.31 6.01 -15.04
N HIS A 217 5.13 5.46 -14.73
CA HIS A 217 4.60 4.30 -15.44
C HIS A 217 3.83 4.70 -16.69
N ASN A 218 4.07 3.98 -17.79
CA ASN A 218 3.15 3.99 -18.91
C ASN A 218 1.95 3.07 -18.60
N ILE A 219 0.77 3.66 -18.38
CA ILE A 219 -0.44 2.93 -17.94
C ILE A 219 -1.21 2.34 -19.14
N ALA A 220 -0.93 2.77 -20.37
CA ALA A 220 -1.67 2.31 -21.55
C ALA A 220 -1.61 0.79 -21.76
N PRO A 221 -0.45 0.11 -21.68
CA PRO A 221 -0.39 -1.35 -21.81
C PRO A 221 -1.22 -2.08 -20.74
N PHE A 222 -1.24 -1.56 -19.52
CA PHE A 222 -2.05 -2.12 -18.44
C PHE A 222 -3.54 -2.08 -18.78
N TYR A 223 -4.07 -0.94 -19.24
CA TYR A 223 -5.49 -0.84 -19.59
C TYR A 223 -5.86 -1.67 -20.83
N ILE A 224 -4.97 -1.76 -21.83
CA ILE A 224 -5.16 -2.64 -22.99
C ILE A 224 -5.25 -4.11 -22.54
N LEU A 225 -4.33 -4.55 -21.67
CA LEU A 225 -4.34 -5.90 -21.13
C LEU A 225 -5.58 -6.15 -20.27
N LEU A 226 -5.97 -5.19 -19.41
CA LEU A 226 -7.17 -5.29 -18.58
C LEU A 226 -8.43 -5.44 -19.45
N LEU A 227 -8.57 -4.61 -20.50
CA LEU A 227 -9.69 -4.68 -21.43
C LEU A 227 -9.71 -6.02 -22.18
N SER A 228 -8.55 -6.52 -22.62
CA SER A 228 -8.44 -7.81 -23.30
C SER A 228 -8.89 -8.97 -22.41
N LYS A 229 -8.52 -8.96 -21.12
CA LYS A 229 -8.98 -9.95 -20.12
C LYS A 229 -10.49 -9.89 -19.92
N ILE A 230 -11.05 -8.69 -19.77
CA ILE A 230 -12.49 -8.49 -19.60
C ILE A 230 -13.24 -9.06 -20.82
N LEU A 231 -12.80 -8.72 -22.03
CA LEU A 231 -13.38 -9.25 -23.28
C LEU A 231 -13.32 -10.78 -23.34
N LEU A 232 -12.19 -11.37 -22.97
CA LEU A 232 -12.00 -12.82 -22.99
C LEU A 232 -12.96 -13.52 -22.00
N VAL A 233 -13.17 -12.96 -20.82
CA VAL A 233 -14.18 -13.45 -19.86
C VAL A 233 -15.59 -13.36 -20.46
N PHE A 234 -15.95 -12.24 -21.09
CA PHE A 234 -17.24 -12.08 -21.76
C PHE A 234 -17.45 -13.11 -22.88
N PHE A 235 -16.45 -13.31 -23.74
CA PHE A 235 -16.52 -14.32 -24.80
C PHE A 235 -16.63 -15.74 -24.23
N SER A 236 -15.87 -16.06 -23.20
CA SER A 236 -15.96 -17.35 -22.50
C SER A 236 -17.37 -17.57 -21.94
N PHE A 237 -17.99 -16.54 -21.37
CA PHE A 237 -19.35 -16.62 -20.83
C PHE A 237 -20.39 -16.83 -21.93
N ILE A 238 -20.25 -16.15 -23.07
CA ILE A 238 -21.14 -16.35 -24.24
C ILE A 238 -21.03 -17.78 -24.76
N ILE A 239 -19.79 -18.28 -24.97
CA ILE A 239 -19.55 -19.66 -25.42
C ILE A 239 -20.15 -20.65 -24.42
N PHE A 240 -19.97 -20.39 -23.13
CA PHE A 240 -20.53 -21.22 -22.07
C PHE A 240 -22.06 -21.29 -22.13
N ILE A 241 -22.76 -20.15 -22.27
CA ILE A 241 -24.22 -20.10 -22.41
C ILE A 241 -24.69 -20.88 -23.64
N LEU A 242 -24.03 -20.69 -24.79
CA LEU A 242 -24.37 -21.39 -26.02
C LEU A 242 -24.23 -22.90 -25.88
N TYR A 243 -23.13 -23.36 -25.26
CA TYR A 243 -22.89 -24.78 -25.03
C TYR A 243 -23.88 -25.37 -24.02
N ALA A 244 -24.13 -24.67 -22.92
CA ALA A 244 -25.12 -25.08 -21.92
C ALA A 244 -26.53 -25.20 -22.52
N GLY A 245 -26.92 -24.25 -23.38
CA GLY A 245 -28.21 -24.29 -24.08
C GLY A 245 -28.32 -25.49 -25.02
N ARG A 246 -27.27 -25.79 -25.80
CA ARG A 246 -27.24 -26.97 -26.67
C ARG A 246 -27.25 -28.27 -25.87
N PHE A 247 -26.49 -28.34 -24.78
CA PHE A 247 -26.44 -29.47 -23.88
C PHE A 247 -27.81 -29.73 -23.22
N TRP A 248 -28.52 -28.67 -22.82
CA TRP A 248 -29.85 -28.81 -22.22
C TRP A 248 -30.88 -29.35 -23.22
N LYS A 249 -30.86 -28.85 -24.46
CA LYS A 249 -31.68 -29.40 -25.55
C LYS A 249 -31.39 -30.88 -25.80
N PHE A 250 -30.11 -31.25 -25.83
CA PHE A 250 -29.70 -32.65 -25.99
C PHE A 250 -30.22 -33.54 -24.85
N LEU A 251 -30.09 -33.11 -23.60
CA LEU A 251 -30.62 -33.86 -22.45
C LEU A 251 -32.14 -34.01 -22.52
N LEU A 252 -32.89 -32.95 -22.84
CA LEU A 252 -34.34 -33.02 -23.04
C LEU A 252 -34.72 -34.05 -24.11
N GLU A 253 -34.00 -34.05 -25.22
CA GLU A 253 -34.26 -34.98 -26.32
C GLU A 253 -33.91 -36.43 -25.95
N GLN A 254 -32.81 -36.64 -25.21
CA GLN A 254 -32.41 -37.94 -24.72
C GLN A 254 -33.42 -38.51 -23.71
N THR A 255 -33.90 -37.69 -22.76
CA THR A 255 -34.94 -38.08 -21.80
C THR A 255 -36.26 -38.42 -22.50
N ARG A 256 -36.63 -37.67 -23.55
CA ARG A 256 -37.81 -37.99 -24.35
C ARG A 256 -37.68 -39.33 -25.06
N ARG A 257 -36.49 -39.62 -25.63
CA ARG A 257 -36.21 -40.90 -26.31
C ARG A 257 -36.18 -42.07 -25.33
N SER A 258 -35.57 -41.91 -24.16
CA SER A 258 -35.54 -42.96 -23.13
C SER A 258 -36.93 -43.27 -22.60
N HIS A 259 -37.74 -42.26 -22.31
CA HIS A 259 -39.12 -42.45 -21.86
C HIS A 259 -39.99 -43.14 -22.93
N LYS A 260 -39.81 -42.79 -24.21
CA LYS A 260 -40.49 -43.48 -25.31
C LYS A 260 -40.06 -44.96 -25.40
N ALA A 261 -38.77 -45.25 -25.24
CA ALA A 261 -38.24 -46.61 -25.24
C ALA A 261 -38.74 -47.45 -24.05
N GLU A 262 -38.83 -46.83 -22.87
CA GLU A 262 -39.39 -47.44 -21.66
C GLU A 262 -40.87 -47.79 -21.84
N ILE A 263 -41.68 -46.86 -22.37
CA ILE A 263 -43.10 -47.12 -22.68
C ILE A 263 -43.25 -48.27 -23.69
N SER A 264 -42.47 -48.27 -24.78
CA SER A 264 -42.55 -49.36 -25.76
C SER A 264 -42.14 -50.71 -25.16
N PHE A 265 -41.09 -50.72 -24.34
CA PHE A 265 -40.65 -51.94 -23.67
C PHE A 265 -41.71 -52.48 -22.71
N LEU A 266 -42.36 -51.62 -21.92
CA LEU A 266 -43.44 -52.02 -21.02
C LEU A 266 -44.67 -52.53 -21.79
N ALA A 267 -45.03 -51.89 -22.89
CA ALA A 267 -46.15 -52.33 -23.74
C ALA A 267 -45.88 -53.68 -24.43
N ASP A 268 -44.64 -53.90 -24.89
CA ASP A 268 -44.23 -55.18 -25.50
C ASP A 268 -44.17 -56.30 -24.44
N LYS A 269 -43.70 -55.99 -23.23
CA LYS A 269 -43.73 -56.92 -22.10
C LYS A 269 -45.16 -57.32 -21.72
N GLU A 270 -46.09 -56.36 -21.65
CA GLU A 270 -47.50 -56.64 -21.33
C GLU A 270 -48.17 -57.52 -22.40
N LYS A 271 -47.83 -57.32 -23.68
CA LYS A 271 -48.29 -58.19 -24.77
C LYS A 271 -47.72 -59.60 -24.67
N ALA A 272 -46.45 -59.74 -24.33
CA ALA A 272 -45.81 -61.04 -24.14
C ALA A 272 -46.40 -61.80 -22.93
N GLU A 273 -46.68 -61.11 -21.82
CA GLU A 273 -47.32 -61.70 -20.64
C GLU A 273 -48.78 -62.09 -20.91
N LYS A 274 -49.53 -61.30 -21.68
CA LYS A 274 -50.91 -61.67 -22.09
C LYS A 274 -50.95 -62.84 -23.08
N GLY A 275 -49.96 -62.94 -23.96
CA GLY A 275 -49.81 -64.10 -24.86
C GLY A 275 -49.44 -65.39 -24.13
N PHE A 276 -48.73 -65.29 -23.00
CA PHE A 276 -48.40 -66.43 -22.13
C PHE A 276 -49.56 -66.94 -21.28
N LEU A 277 -50.61 -66.13 -21.09
CA LEU A 277 -51.81 -66.48 -20.32
C LEU A 277 -52.99 -66.92 -21.22
N SER A 278 -52.79 -66.98 -22.54
CA SER A 278 -53.79 -67.37 -23.53
C SER A 278 -53.56 -68.74 -24.17
N ASP A 279 -52.49 -69.45 -23.78
CA ASP A 279 -52.24 -70.87 -24.06
C ASP A 279 -52.51 -71.71 -22.80
#